data_AF-A0A285L7D2-F1
#
_entry.id   AF-A0A285L7D2-F1
#
_cell.length_a   1.000
_cell.length_b   1.000
_cell.length_c   1.000
_cell.angle_alpha   90.00
_cell.angle_beta   90.00
_cell.angle_gamma   90.00
#
_symmetry.space_group_name_H-M   'P 1'
#
loop_
_entity.id
_entity.type
_entity.pdbx_description
1 polymer ?
#
loop_
_entity_poly.entity_id
_entity_poly.type
_entity_poly.pdbx_seq_one_letter_code
_entity_poly.pdbx_strand_id
1 'polypeptide(L)' 'MHMTYDPAADAAYFTIADEVAPGEATRQIVTPVEGGTVVLDFSASGTLLGFEVLGAQRIVPTEVLGRAPTPPTHS' A
#
# COMPACT_ATOMS: atom_id res chain seq x y z
N MET A 1 11.45 -3.59 3.61
CA MET A 1 9.97 -3.45 3.71
C MET A 1 9.66 -2.11 4.36
N HIS A 2 9.06 -1.21 3.59
CA HIS A 2 8.72 0.16 4.00
C HIS A 2 7.20 0.32 4.00
N MET A 3 6.68 1.26 4.79
CA MET A 3 5.26 1.59 4.78
C MET A 3 5.08 3.10 4.83
N THR A 4 4.10 3.60 4.09
CA THR A 4 3.62 4.98 4.18
C THR A 4 2.13 5.00 4.48
N TYR A 5 1.65 6.02 5.17
CA TYR A 5 0.23 6.21 5.47
C TYR A 5 -0.22 7.62 5.11
N ASP A 6 -1.25 7.71 4.27
CA ASP A 6 -1.96 8.96 3.97
C ASP A 6 -3.27 9.02 4.78
N PRO A 7 -3.33 9.84 5.85
CA PRO A 7 -4.55 10.00 6.63
C PRO A 7 -5.68 10.74 5.90
N ALA A 8 -5.38 11.54 4.86
CA ALA A 8 -6.40 12.22 4.08
C ALA A 8 -7.15 11.26 3.16
N ALA A 9 -6.43 10.28 2.59
CA ALA A 9 -7.02 9.21 1.79
C ALA A 9 -7.48 7.98 2.60
N ASP A 10 -7.12 7.90 3.88
CA ASP A 10 -7.24 6.69 4.72
C ASP A 10 -6.63 5.46 4.01
N ALA A 11 -5.41 5.64 3.49
CA ALA A 11 -4.72 4.68 2.65
C ALA A 11 -3.29 4.41 3.16
N ALA A 12 -2.95 3.13 3.33
CA ALA A 12 -1.60 2.70 3.72
C ALA A 12 -0.98 1.85 2.61
N TYR A 13 0.25 2.18 2.22
CA TYR A 13 1.01 1.40 1.24
C TYR A 13 2.16 0.66 1.92
N PHE A 14 2.31 -0.62 1.60
CA PHE A 14 3.36 -1.49 2.11
C PHE A 14 4.23 -1.97 0.95
N THR A 15 5.48 -1.55 0.93
CA THR A 15 6.45 -1.93 -0.10
C THR A 15 7.26 -3.13 0.37
N ILE A 16 7.24 -4.22 -0.41
CA ILE A 16 8.05 -5.43 -0.13
C ILE A 16 9.48 -5.25 -0.62
N ALA A 17 9.64 -4.73 -1.84
CA ALA A 17 10.94 -4.31 -2.38
C ALA A 17 11.48 -3.07 -1.63
N ASP A 18 12.79 -2.82 -1.72
CA ASP A 18 13.39 -1.61 -1.14
C ASP A 18 12.91 -0.34 -1.87
N GLU A 19 12.67 -0.45 -3.18
CA GLU A 19 12.08 0.59 -4.02
C GLU A 19 11.20 -0.08 -5.09
N VAL A 20 10.10 0.58 -5.46
CA VAL A 20 9.24 0.20 -6.59
C VAL A 20 9.26 1.37 -7.56
N ALA A 21 9.80 1.15 -8.76
CA ALA A 21 9.95 2.22 -9.74
C ALA A 21 8.59 2.65 -10.32
N PRO A 22 8.45 3.92 -10.77
CA PRO A 22 7.25 4.36 -11.46
C PRO A 22 6.91 3.44 -12.64
N GLY A 23 5.68 2.92 -12.65
CA GLY A 23 5.20 1.99 -13.68
C GLY A 23 5.64 0.53 -13.52
N GLU A 24 6.38 0.18 -12.47
CA GLU A 24 6.77 -1.21 -12.21
C GLU A 24 5.57 -2.09 -11.80
N ALA A 25 4.60 -1.51 -11.09
CA ALA A 25 3.31 -2.15 -10.80
C ALA A 25 2.43 -2.16 -12.07
N THR A 26 2.50 -3.26 -12.82
CA THR A 26 1.75 -3.43 -14.09
C THR A 26 0.47 -4.24 -13.96
N ARG A 27 0.28 -4.92 -12.83
CA ARG A 27 -0.88 -5.77 -12.57
C ARG A 27 -1.31 -5.65 -11.12
N GLN A 28 -2.62 -5.56 -10.90
CA GLN A 28 -3.20 -5.46 -9.56
C GLN A 28 -4.19 -6.60 -9.30
N ILE A 29 -4.24 -7.07 -8.05
CA ILE A 29 -5.32 -7.93 -7.56
C ILE A 29 -6.04 -7.20 -6.44
N VAL A 30 -7.32 -6.90 -6.66
CA VAL A 30 -8.17 -6.19 -5.71
C VAL A 30 -8.94 -7.20 -4.86
N THR A 31 -8.75 -7.14 -3.56
CA THR A 31 -9.37 -8.06 -2.59
C THR A 31 -10.19 -7.25 -1.58
N PRO A 32 -11.53 -7.26 -1.68
CA PRO A 32 -12.39 -6.69 -0.65
C PRO A 32 -12.19 -7.42 0.68
N VAL A 33 -12.14 -6.67 1.77
CA VAL A 33 -12.08 -7.19 3.14
C VAL A 33 -13.09 -6.47 4.02
N GLU A 34 -13.36 -6.99 5.22
CA GLU A 34 -14.16 -6.25 6.18
C GLU A 34 -13.46 -4.92 6.52
N GLY A 35 -14.19 -3.81 6.39
CA GLY A 35 -13.66 -2.47 6.65
C GLY A 35 -12.99 -1.79 5.46
N GLY A 36 -12.75 -2.45 4.33
CA GLY A 36 -12.15 -1.79 3.16
C GLY A 36 -11.64 -2.73 2.08
N THR A 37 -10.48 -2.42 1.50
CA THR A 37 -9.93 -3.14 0.35
C THR A 37 -8.42 -3.26 0.46
N VAL A 38 -7.89 -4.44 0.11
CA VAL A 38 -6.45 -4.66 -0.08
C VAL A 38 -6.18 -4.82 -1.58
N VAL A 39 -5.27 -4.02 -2.13
CA VAL A 39 -4.82 -4.07 -3.52
C VAL A 39 -3.39 -4.58 -3.53
N LEU A 40 -3.17 -5.75 -4.13
CA LEU A 40 -1.84 -6.34 -4.29
C LEU A 40 -1.24 -5.89 -5.62
N ASP A 41 -0.03 -5.34 -5.60
CA ASP A 41 0.66 -4.85 -6.80
C ASP A 41 1.74 -5.84 -7.27
N PHE A 42 1.70 -6.18 -8.55
CA PHE A 42 2.63 -7.11 -9.17
C PHE A 42 3.36 -6.48 -10.36
N SER A 43 4.61 -6.89 -10.53
CA SER A 43 5.38 -6.62 -11.73
C SER A 43 4.85 -7.43 -12.93
N ALA A 44 5.32 -7.09 -14.13
CA ALA A 44 4.97 -7.81 -15.36
C ALA A 44 5.40 -9.29 -15.32
N SER A 45 6.44 -9.63 -14.55
CA SER A 45 6.90 -11.00 -14.33
C SER A 45 6.09 -11.75 -13.27
N GLY A 46 5.11 -11.10 -12.63
CA GLY A 46 4.29 -11.70 -11.56
C GLY A 46 4.94 -11.67 -10.18
N THR A 47 5.97 -10.84 -9.97
CA THR A 47 6.58 -10.66 -8.65
C THR A 47 5.73 -9.69 -7.83
N LEU A 48 5.43 -10.02 -6.56
CA LEU A 48 4.71 -9.12 -5.67
C LEU A 48 5.63 -7.99 -5.21
N LEU A 49 5.24 -6.75 -5.50
CA LEU A 49 6.02 -5.54 -5.24
C LEU A 49 5.63 -4.88 -3.91
N GLY A 50 4.34 -4.90 -3.62
CA GLY A 50 3.76 -4.24 -2.47
C GLY A 50 2.25 -4.42 -2.44
N PHE A 51 1.60 -3.73 -1.51
CA PHE A 51 0.16 -3.69 -1.43
C PHE A 51 -0.35 -2.39 -0.80
N GLU A 52 -1.49 -1.93 -1.30
CA GLU A 52 -2.23 -0.79 -0.76
C GLU A 52 -3.42 -1.28 0.06
N VAL A 53 -3.69 -0.63 1.19
CA VAL A 53 -4.86 -0.86 2.03
C VAL A 53 -5.69 0.41 2.05
N LEU A 54 -6.89 0.35 1.46
CA LEU A 54 -7.88 1.42 1.50
C LEU A 54 -8.85 1.20 2.66
N GLY A 55 -9.14 2.23 3.43
CA GLY A 55 -9.83 2.08 4.72
C GLY A 55 -8.88 1.66 5.84
N ALA A 56 -7.62 2.10 5.77
CA ALA A 56 -6.52 1.60 6.57
C ALA A 56 -6.78 1.66 8.08
N GLN A 57 -7.46 2.70 8.60
CA GLN A 57 -7.81 2.81 10.01
C GLN A 57 -8.66 1.64 10.56
N ARG A 58 -9.36 0.92 9.68
CA ARG A 58 -10.20 -0.23 10.06
C ARG A 58 -9.51 -1.58 9.88
N ILE A 59 -8.39 -1.62 9.16
CA ILE A 59 -7.72 -2.85 8.74
C ILE A 59 -6.33 -2.98 9.37
N VAL A 60 -5.60 -1.88 9.47
CA VAL A 60 -4.22 -1.83 9.98
C VAL A 60 -4.22 -1.37 11.43
N PRO A 61 -3.46 -2.04 12.34
CA PRO A 61 -3.36 -1.61 13.73
C PRO A 61 -2.94 -0.15 13.85
N THR A 62 -3.60 0.60 14.75
CA THR A 62 -3.36 2.03 14.92
C THR A 62 -1.90 2.34 15.28
N GLU A 63 -1.24 1.47 16.05
CA GLU A 63 0.17 1.63 16.43
C GLU A 63 1.11 1.49 15.23
N VAL A 64 0.71 0.71 14.22
CA VAL A 64 1.46 0.56 12.97
C VAL A 64 1.29 1.82 12.13
N LEU A 65 0.05 2.28 11.93
CA LEU A 65 -0.23 3.54 11.21
C LEU A 65 0.48 4.75 11.84
N GLY A 66 0.49 4.84 13.17
CA GLY A 66 1.13 5.94 13.90
C GLY A 66 2.66 6.00 13.77
N ARG A 67 3.31 4.96 13.23
CA ARG A 67 4.76 4.93 12.96
C ARG A 67 5.10 5.18 11.49
N ALA A 68 4.09 5.21 10.61
CA ALA A 68 4.28 5.36 9.18
C ALA A 68 4.61 6.82 8.84
N PRO A 69 5.64 7.09 8.01
CA PRO A 69 5.76 8.39 7.35
C PRO A 69 4.60 8.62 6.39
N THR A 70 4.32 9.90 6.10
CA THR A 70 3.42 10.27 5.00
C THR A 70 4.06 9.91 3.65
N PRO A 71 3.28 9.46 2.65
CA PRO A 71 3.82 9.16 1.34
C PRO A 71 4.43 10.40 0.67
N PRO A 72 5.45 10.23 -0.18
CA PRO A 72 6.00 11.32 -0.97
C PRO A 72 4.92 11.86 -1.92
N THR A 73 4.81 13.19 -2.02
CA THR A 73 3.94 13.83 -3.00
C THR A 73 4.45 13.54 -4.41
N HIS A 74 3.68 12.78 -5.20
CA HIS A 74 3.96 12.64 -6.62
C HIS A 74 3.74 14.01 -7.28
N SER A 75 4.83 14.62 -7.77
CA SER A 75 4.84 15.89 -8.51
C SER A 75 4.51 15.67 -9.98
#